data_AF-A0A3N5VX51-F1
#
_entry.id   AF-A0A3N5VX51-F1
#
_cell.length_a   1.000
_cell.length_b   1.000
_cell.length_c   1.000
_cell.angle_alpha   90.00
_cell.angle_beta   90.00
_cell.angle_gamma   90.00
#
_symmetry.space_group_name_H-M   'P 1'
#
loop_
_entity.id
_entity.type
_entity.pdbx_description
1 polymer ?
#
loop_
_entity_poly.entity_id
_entity_poly.type
_entity_poly.pdbx_seq_one_letter_code
_entity_poly.pdbx_strand_id
1 'polypeptide(L)'
;MTRCLITTTYVLDLALVDEGKATRYGPGVMDGVVQNRLKWQQITPEQIQQAAGFVALQKKEYIGRWAWIEWPDGQLTGPYLVTDCGAAQDQDHLDAISFAVDLSYELAVKFGVIDMPRWGVRVYVQEGVRRYLDETYQIRGEET
;
A
#
# COMPACT_ATOMS: atom_id res chain seq x y z
N MET A 1 -44.89 -2.30 7.17
CA MET A 1 -43.94 -2.94 6.23
C MET A 1 -42.52 -2.66 6.70
N THR A 2 -41.83 -3.67 7.23
CA THR A 2 -40.42 -3.58 7.67
C THR A 2 -39.51 -3.63 6.45
N ARG A 3 -38.65 -2.62 6.24
CA ARG A 3 -37.57 -2.69 5.24
C ARG A 3 -36.34 -3.24 5.94
N CYS A 4 -35.82 -4.36 5.45
CA CYS A 4 -34.51 -4.86 5.82
C CYS A 4 -33.47 -4.12 4.98
N LEU A 5 -32.51 -3.47 5.62
CA LEU A 5 -31.33 -2.91 4.96
C LEU A 5 -30.18 -3.89 5.22
N ILE A 6 -29.60 -4.40 4.15
CA ILE A 6 -28.41 -5.24 4.21
C ILE A 6 -27.22 -4.34 3.90
N THR A 7 -26.33 -4.16 4.87
CA THR A 7 -25.05 -3.47 4.66
C THR A 7 -23.97 -4.52 4.46
N THR A 8 -23.13 -4.32 3.44
CA THR A 8 -21.96 -5.17 3.21
C THR A 8 -20.72 -4.41 3.65
N THR A 9 -19.98 -4.98 4.60
CA THR A 9 -18.70 -4.44 5.08
C THR A 9 -17.57 -5.30 4.53
N TYR A 10 -16.55 -4.66 3.98
CA TYR A 10 -15.32 -5.32 3.54
C TYR A 10 -14.20 -4.97 4.49
N VAL A 11 -13.47 -5.99 4.96
CA VAL A 11 -12.27 -5.84 5.79
C VAL A 11 -11.07 -6.31 4.98
N LEU A 12 -10.05 -5.47 4.90
CA LEU A 12 -8.78 -5.83 4.27
C LEU A 12 -7.93 -6.62 5.26
N ASP A 13 -7.46 -7.79 4.84
CA ASP A 13 -6.45 -8.53 5.58
C ASP A 13 -5.07 -8.00 5.17
N LEU A 14 -4.38 -7.35 6.11
CA LEU A 14 -3.06 -6.77 5.93
C LEU A 14 -2.02 -7.57 6.70
N ALA A 15 -0.93 -7.97 6.04
CA ALA A 15 0.22 -8.61 6.67
C ALA A 15 1.38 -7.62 6.78
N LEU A 16 1.98 -7.51 7.97
CA LEU A 16 3.23 -6.78 8.16
C LEU A 16 4.34 -7.51 7.41
N VAL A 17 4.99 -6.84 6.46
CA VAL A 17 6.05 -7.42 5.64
C VAL A 17 7.42 -6.84 5.94
N ASP A 18 7.47 -5.62 6.48
CA ASP A 18 8.73 -4.93 6.78
C ASP A 18 8.54 -3.81 7.83
N GLU A 19 9.63 -3.46 8.52
CA GLU A 19 9.71 -2.35 9.48
C GLU A 19 11.11 -1.74 9.49
N GLY A 20 11.19 -0.41 9.46
CA GLY A 20 12.48 0.27 9.40
C GLY A 20 12.37 1.69 8.91
N LYS A 21 13.11 2.01 7.84
CA LYS A 21 13.14 3.35 7.24
C LYS A 21 12.50 3.40 5.86
N ALA A 22 11.80 4.49 5.61
CA ALA A 22 11.40 4.91 4.28
C ALA A 22 12.49 5.79 3.66
N THR A 23 12.87 5.47 2.43
CA THR A 23 13.73 6.29 1.57
C THR A 23 12.96 6.69 0.30
N ARG A 24 13.65 7.18 -0.74
CA ARG A 24 13.01 7.61 -1.98
C ARG A 24 13.86 7.36 -3.22
N TYR A 25 13.17 7.15 -4.32
CA TYR A 25 13.75 7.24 -5.65
C TYR A 25 14.05 8.69 -6.04
N GLY A 26 14.93 8.89 -7.03
CA GLY A 26 15.07 10.17 -7.71
C GLY A 26 13.83 10.52 -8.56
N PRO A 27 13.61 11.79 -8.89
CA PRO A 27 12.54 12.20 -9.80
C PRO A 27 12.52 11.39 -11.10
N GLY A 28 11.34 10.90 -11.51
CA GLY A 28 11.13 10.17 -12.76
C GLY A 28 11.70 8.75 -12.83
N VAL A 29 12.49 8.29 -11.84
CA VAL A 29 13.07 6.94 -11.87
C VAL A 29 11.99 5.88 -11.71
N MET A 30 11.05 6.09 -10.77
CA MET A 30 9.94 5.16 -10.54
C MET A 30 9.00 5.06 -11.75
N ASP A 31 8.82 6.14 -12.53
CA ASP A 31 8.01 6.10 -13.76
C ASP A 31 8.58 5.11 -14.77
N GLY A 32 9.91 5.12 -14.96
CA GLY A 32 10.60 4.15 -15.81
C GLY A 32 10.39 2.71 -15.34
N VAL A 33 10.41 2.48 -14.02
CA VAL A 33 10.10 1.18 -13.43
C VAL A 33 8.67 0.77 -13.74
N VAL A 34 7.68 1.64 -13.49
CA VAL A 34 6.26 1.39 -13.78
C VAL A 34 6.06 1.00 -15.25
N GLN A 35 6.66 1.73 -16.19
CA GLN A 35 6.55 1.41 -17.62
C GLN A 35 7.13 0.03 -17.96
N ASN A 36 8.27 -0.34 -17.36
CA ASN A 36 8.86 -1.67 -17.54
C ASN A 36 7.95 -2.77 -16.97
N ARG A 37 7.40 -2.59 -15.77
CA ARG A 37 6.48 -3.55 -15.15
C ARG A 37 5.21 -3.74 -15.98
N LEU A 38 4.67 -2.66 -16.53
CA LEU A 38 3.51 -2.70 -17.41
C LEU A 38 3.82 -3.48 -18.70
N LYS A 39 4.97 -3.21 -19.34
CA LYS A 39 5.45 -3.94 -20.52
C LYS A 39 5.64 -5.43 -20.25
N TRP A 40 6.10 -5.79 -19.05
CA TRP A 40 6.28 -7.18 -18.62
C TRP A 40 5.01 -7.84 -18.07
N GLN A 41 3.87 -7.14 -18.12
CA GLN A 41 2.58 -7.65 -17.63
C GLN A 41 2.59 -8.03 -16.15
N GLN A 42 3.45 -7.39 -15.36
CA GLN A 42 3.54 -7.59 -13.90
C GLN A 42 2.56 -6.69 -13.13
N ILE A 43 2.06 -5.64 -13.78
CA ILE A 43 1.01 -4.74 -13.30
C ILE A 43 0.07 -4.39 -14.46
N THR A 44 -1.13 -3.88 -14.16
CA THR A 44 -2.11 -3.47 -15.18
C THR A 44 -2.31 -1.94 -15.23
N PRO A 45 -2.83 -1.40 -16.35
CA PRO A 45 -3.22 0.02 -16.44
C PRO A 45 -4.22 0.44 -15.37
N GLU A 46 -5.16 -0.44 -15.01
CA GLU A 46 -6.18 -0.18 -13.98
C GLU A 46 -5.55 -0.03 -12.61
N GLN A 47 -4.55 -0.87 -12.28
CA GLN A 47 -3.81 -0.74 -11.02
C GLN A 47 -3.07 0.60 -10.94
N ILE A 48 -2.44 1.03 -12.05
CA ILE A 48 -1.76 2.33 -12.12
C ILE A 48 -2.75 3.48 -11.88
N GLN A 49 -3.95 3.41 -12.46
CA GLN A 49 -4.99 4.43 -12.28
C GLN A 49 -5.56 4.49 -10.86
N GLN A 50 -5.61 3.35 -10.17
CA GLN A 50 -6.16 3.24 -8.81
C GLN A 50 -5.14 3.54 -7.71
N ALA A 51 -3.84 3.41 -8.01
CA ALA A 51 -2.78 3.58 -7.02
C ALA A 51 -2.70 5.03 -6.52
N ALA A 52 -2.60 5.21 -5.20
CA ALA A 52 -2.33 6.52 -4.61
C ALA A 52 -0.85 6.95 -4.74
N GLY A 53 -0.03 6.12 -5.36
CA GLY A 53 1.40 6.28 -5.59
C GLY A 53 2.10 4.93 -5.68
N PHE A 54 3.41 4.95 -5.89
CA PHE A 54 4.23 3.76 -6.16
C PHE A 54 5.32 3.58 -5.11
N VAL A 55 5.61 2.33 -4.77
CA VAL A 55 6.63 1.97 -3.78
C VAL A 55 7.47 0.80 -4.25
N ALA A 56 8.69 0.73 -3.71
CA ALA A 56 9.58 -0.42 -3.84
C ALA A 56 9.74 -1.10 -2.49
N LEU A 57 9.58 -2.43 -2.45
CA LEU A 57 9.74 -3.24 -1.24
C LEU A 57 10.96 -4.16 -1.37
N GLN A 58 11.45 -4.72 -0.27
CA GLN A 58 12.68 -5.51 -0.33
C GLN A 58 12.54 -6.78 -1.19
N LYS A 59 11.42 -7.50 -1.05
CA LYS A 59 11.20 -8.80 -1.69
C LYS A 59 10.40 -8.68 -2.99
N LYS A 60 10.87 -9.42 -4.01
CA LYS A 60 10.26 -9.46 -5.35
C LYS A 60 8.82 -10.01 -5.39
N GLU A 61 8.44 -10.86 -4.44
CA GLU A 61 7.11 -11.48 -4.38
C GLU A 61 5.98 -10.48 -4.18
N TYR A 62 6.30 -9.25 -3.75
CA TYR A 62 5.30 -8.22 -3.52
C TYR A 62 5.00 -7.36 -4.75
N ILE A 63 5.76 -7.48 -5.85
CA ILE A 63 5.50 -6.71 -7.07
C ILE A 63 4.07 -6.98 -7.56
N GLY A 64 3.34 -5.89 -7.86
CA GLY A 64 1.95 -5.91 -8.31
C GLY A 64 0.92 -6.04 -7.19
N ARG A 65 1.34 -6.12 -5.92
CA ARG A 65 0.45 -6.12 -4.77
C ARG A 65 0.20 -4.69 -4.25
N TRP A 66 -0.87 -4.55 -3.48
CA TRP A 66 -1.22 -3.32 -2.78
C TRP A 66 -0.52 -3.26 -1.42
N ALA A 67 0.08 -2.11 -1.13
CA ALA A 67 0.78 -1.86 0.13
C ALA A 67 0.20 -0.65 0.88
N TRP A 68 0.30 -0.70 2.20
CA TRP A 68 0.00 0.39 3.11
C TRP A 68 1.22 0.67 3.98
N ILE A 69 1.42 1.92 4.33
CA ILE A 69 2.51 2.37 5.20
C ILE A 69 1.88 2.96 6.45
N GLU A 70 2.22 2.40 7.61
CA GLU A 70 1.99 3.02 8.90
C GLU A 70 3.21 3.89 9.23
N TRP A 71 2.97 5.18 9.39
CA TRP A 71 3.98 6.18 9.72
C TRP A 71 4.24 6.20 11.24
N PRO A 72 5.34 6.83 11.70
CA PRO A 72 5.70 6.86 13.12
C PRO A 72 4.67 7.54 14.04
N ASP A 73 3.78 8.34 13.48
CA ASP A 73 2.66 8.98 14.17
C ASP A 73 1.42 8.09 14.26
N GLY A 74 1.49 6.85 13.76
CA GLY A 74 0.40 5.88 13.71
C GLY A 74 -0.55 6.06 12.52
N GLN A 75 -0.30 7.03 11.64
CA GLN A 75 -1.13 7.22 10.45
C GLN A 75 -0.89 6.10 9.44
N LEU A 76 -1.95 5.42 9.01
CA LEU A 76 -1.90 4.44 7.92
C LEU A 76 -2.28 5.10 6.58
N THR A 77 -1.42 5.00 5.57
CA THR A 77 -1.67 5.55 4.23
C THR A 77 -1.50 4.53 3.12
N GLY A 78 -2.29 4.67 2.06
CA GLY A 78 -2.34 3.75 0.92
C GLY A 78 -3.72 3.80 0.24
N PRO A 79 -4.01 2.87 -0.68
CA PRO A 79 -3.12 1.83 -1.18
C PRO A 79 -2.05 2.40 -2.12
N TYR A 80 -0.82 1.92 -1.97
CA TYR A 80 0.27 2.12 -2.92
C TYR A 80 0.47 0.84 -3.73
N LEU A 81 0.85 0.99 -5.00
CA LEU A 81 1.19 -0.16 -5.82
C LEU A 81 2.68 -0.46 -5.66
N VAL A 82 3.02 -1.71 -5.34
CA VAL A 82 4.41 -2.17 -5.29
C VAL A 82 4.90 -2.41 -6.72
N THR A 83 5.87 -1.62 -7.16
CA THR A 83 6.33 -1.62 -8.55
C THR A 83 7.80 -1.97 -8.70
N ASP A 84 8.57 -1.93 -7.62
CA ASP A 84 9.95 -2.39 -7.65
C ASP A 84 10.31 -3.26 -6.46
N CYS A 85 11.48 -3.90 -6.56
CA CYS A 85 12.08 -4.55 -5.43
C CYS A 85 13.60 -4.38 -5.36
N GLY A 86 14.16 -4.59 -4.17
CA GLY A 86 15.60 -4.71 -4.00
C GLY A 86 16.16 -5.81 -4.90
N ALA A 87 17.34 -5.58 -5.50
CA ALA A 87 17.99 -6.61 -6.29
C ALA A 87 18.47 -7.75 -5.39
N ALA A 88 18.64 -8.95 -5.96
CA ALA A 88 19.03 -10.12 -5.18
C ALA A 88 20.39 -9.96 -4.50
N GLN A 89 21.34 -9.28 -5.15
CA GLN A 89 22.67 -9.01 -4.58
C GLN A 89 22.67 -7.96 -3.47
N ASP A 90 21.60 -7.17 -3.31
CA ASP A 90 21.54 -6.06 -2.35
C ASP A 90 20.82 -6.44 -1.04
N GLN A 91 20.29 -7.67 -0.92
CA GLN A 91 19.45 -8.07 0.20
C GLN A 91 20.16 -7.93 1.56
N ASP A 92 21.40 -8.42 1.67
CA ASP A 92 22.19 -8.30 2.91
C ASP A 92 22.42 -6.83 3.30
N HIS A 93 22.58 -5.95 2.30
CA HIS A 93 22.73 -4.51 2.54
C HIS A 93 21.42 -3.89 3.02
N LEU A 94 20.29 -4.23 2.39
CA LEU A 94 18.96 -3.72 2.74
C LEU A 94 18.58 -4.11 4.17
N ASP A 95 18.85 -5.36 4.56
CA ASP A 95 18.69 -5.84 5.94
C ASP A 95 19.58 -5.03 6.90
N ALA A 96 20.86 -4.86 6.57
CA ALA A 96 21.83 -4.17 7.42
C ALA A 96 21.50 -2.69 7.65
N ILE A 97 20.76 -2.05 6.75
CA ILE A 97 20.39 -0.64 6.87
C ILE A 97 18.95 -0.43 7.36
N SER A 98 18.26 -1.51 7.76
CA SER A 98 16.85 -1.53 8.15
C SER A 98 15.96 -0.83 7.12
N PHE A 99 16.15 -1.17 5.85
CA PHE A 99 15.28 -0.73 4.78
C PHE A 99 13.88 -1.30 4.99
N ALA A 100 12.84 -0.49 4.77
CA ALA A 100 11.46 -0.98 4.77
C ALA A 100 10.75 -0.67 3.46
N VAL A 101 10.94 0.53 2.92
CA VAL A 101 10.27 0.97 1.70
C VAL A 101 11.04 2.09 1.02
N ASP A 102 11.01 2.08 -0.30
CA ASP A 102 11.41 3.21 -1.12
C ASP A 102 10.18 3.84 -1.77
N LEU A 103 10.00 5.14 -1.58
CA LEU A 103 8.86 5.88 -2.12
C LEU A 103 9.16 6.38 -3.53
N SER A 104 8.13 6.51 -4.38
CA SER A 104 8.22 7.40 -5.53
C SER A 104 8.52 8.82 -5.07
N TYR A 105 9.12 9.62 -5.95
CA TYR A 105 9.53 10.98 -5.59
C TYR A 105 8.35 11.85 -5.15
N GLU A 106 7.19 11.70 -5.79
CA GLU A 106 5.95 12.44 -5.51
C GLU A 106 5.41 12.09 -4.12
N LEU A 107 5.43 10.80 -3.75
CA LEU A 107 5.09 10.36 -2.41
C LEU A 107 6.09 10.90 -1.38
N ALA A 108 7.38 10.85 -1.69
CA ALA A 108 8.42 11.40 -0.83
C ALA A 108 8.21 12.90 -0.58
N VAL A 109 7.84 13.69 -1.60
CA VAL A 109 7.52 15.11 -1.45
C VAL A 109 6.30 15.27 -0.53
N LYS A 110 5.23 14.51 -0.79
CA LYS A 110 3.99 14.57 -0.01
C LYS A 110 4.21 14.30 1.47
N PHE A 111 5.11 13.38 1.82
CA PHE A 111 5.36 12.95 3.20
C PHE A 111 6.65 13.48 3.82
N GLY A 112 7.36 14.40 3.13
CA GLY A 112 8.56 15.05 3.64
C GLY A 112 9.80 14.15 3.72
N VAL A 113 9.90 13.10 2.90
CA VAL A 113 11.01 12.13 2.87
C VAL A 113 12.01 12.46 1.75
N ILE A 114 12.40 13.74 1.62
CA ILE A 114 13.22 14.22 0.49
C ILE A 114 14.71 14.25 0.81
N ASP A 115 15.07 14.75 2.00
CA ASP A 115 16.46 15.03 2.40
C ASP A 115 17.02 14.02 3.41
N MET A 116 16.17 13.16 3.97
CA MET A 116 16.59 12.13 4.94
C MET A 116 15.64 10.94 4.94
N PRO A 117 16.13 9.74 5.30
CA PRO A 117 15.26 8.61 5.57
C PRO A 117 14.32 8.92 6.73
N ARG A 118 13.06 8.49 6.61
CA ARG A 118 12.08 8.55 7.71
C ARG A 118 12.03 7.20 8.42
N TRP A 119 12.48 7.16 9.66
CA TRP A 119 12.54 5.95 10.49
C TRP A 119 11.21 5.63 11.18
N GLY A 120 11.02 4.38 11.59
CA GLY A 120 9.86 3.91 12.35
C GLY A 120 8.64 3.65 11.48
N VAL A 121 8.84 3.38 10.19
CA VAL A 121 7.75 3.03 9.28
C VAL A 121 7.50 1.53 9.32
N ARG A 122 6.23 1.14 9.21
CA ARG A 122 5.82 -0.27 9.11
C ARG A 122 5.04 -0.47 7.81
N VAL A 123 5.41 -1.50 7.06
CA VAL A 123 4.85 -1.74 5.73
C VAL A 123 3.97 -2.97 5.77
N TYR A 124 2.76 -2.81 5.24
CA TYR A 124 1.79 -3.87 5.14
C TYR A 124 1.43 -4.16 3.69
N VAL A 125 1.20 -5.43 3.37
CA VAL A 125 0.70 -5.84 2.06
C VAL A 125 -0.66 -6.53 2.23
N GLN A 126 -1.57 -6.28 1.29
CA GLN A 126 -2.88 -6.93 1.29
C GLN A 126 -2.78 -8.40 0.91
N GLU A 127 -3.23 -9.27 1.83
CA GLU A 127 -3.33 -10.72 1.66
C GLU A 127 -4.73 -11.17 1.21
N GLY A 128 -5.77 -10.39 1.51
CA GLY A 128 -7.14 -10.76 1.14
C GLY A 128 -8.17 -9.70 1.48
N VAL A 129 -9.43 -10.01 1.14
CA VAL A 129 -10.61 -9.21 1.52
C VAL A 129 -11.65 -10.13 2.12
N ARG A 130 -12.08 -9.83 3.34
CA ARG A 130 -13.19 -10.53 4.00
C ARG A 130 -14.47 -9.73 3.86
N ARG A 131 -15.56 -10.41 3.50
CA ARG A 131 -16.90 -9.82 3.38
C ARG A 131 -17.75 -10.22 4.56
N TYR A 132 -18.33 -9.23 5.24
CA TYR A 132 -19.34 -9.43 6.28
C TYR A 132 -20.67 -8.84 5.82
N LEU A 133 -21.76 -9.55 6.10
CA LEU A 133 -23.13 -9.10 5.88
C LEU A 133 -23.72 -8.73 7.24
N ASP A 134 -24.21 -7.50 7.35
CA ASP A 134 -24.89 -7.04 8.56
C ASP A 134 -26.36 -6.73 8.21
N GLU A 135 -27.28 -7.33 8.94
CA GLU A 135 -28.72 -7.16 8.76
C GLU A 135 -29.25 -6.19 9.81
N THR A 136 -29.66 -4.99 9.38
CA THR A 136 -30.32 -4.03 10.27
C THR A 136 -31.79 -3.89 9.91
N TYR A 137 -32.66 -4.09 10.91
CA TYR A 137 -34.10 -3.95 10.76
C TYR A 137 -34.55 -2.58 11.26
N GLN A 138 -35.11 -1.75 10.37
CA GLN A 138 -35.79 -0.52 10.77
C GLN A 138 -37.29 -0.78 10.97
N ILE A 139 -37.75 -0.66 12.21
CA ILE A 139 -39.17 -0.66 12.54
C ILE A 139 -39.67 0.78 12.34
N ARG A 140 -40.60 0.98 11.39
CA ARG A 140 -41.30 2.26 11.28
C ARG A 140 -42.17 2.41 12.51
N GLY A 141 -41.89 3.41 13.34
CA GLY A 141 -42.85 3.89 14.33
C GLY A 141 -44.08 4.41 13.58
N GLU A 142 -45.24 3.82 13.84
CA GLU A 142 -46.51 4.44 13.48
C GLU A 142 -46.73 5.59 14.47
N GLU A 143 -46.64 6.83 13.99
CA GLU A 143 -47.12 8.00 14.71
C GLU A 143 -48.65 7.91 14.76
N THR A 144 -49.20 7.70 15.95
CA THR A 144 -50.63 7.89 16.27
C THR A 144 -50.87 9.27 16.82
#